data_AF-A0A455U457-F1
#
_entry.id   AF-A0A455U457-F1
#
_cell.length_a   1.000
_cell.length_b   1.000
_cell.length_c   1.000
_cell.angle_alpha   90.00
_cell.angle_beta   90.00
_cell.angle_gamma   90.00
#
_symmetry.space_group_name_H-M   'P 1'
#
loop_
_entity.id
_entity.type
_entity.pdbx_description
1 polymer ?
#
loop_
_entity_poly.entity_id
_entity_poly.type
_entity_poly.pdbx_seq_one_letter_code
_entity_poly.pdbx_strand_id
1 'polypeptide(L)'
;MMTMHKRTLVLAIATTSLVAGLAMTAYAANGESESEAMPYQNLTELGYPAPQEGELVHVPPTMEDLEAADIHPELKKVIRYGYELFTDTQQLRNKYVYNDMNCSSCHLGEGRQPFSAPVWTAAVTLPDFRGKNQHVNSLEERIAGCFAYSMNGVPPEYGSDEMLALSAYHQWLATGAPMYPDKPIYGRGFPAPDEPEQAPDYARGEAAYQENCAICHQEDGSGHYENGEYVFLLPGVMGRTIGEPVLLV
;
A
#
# COMPACT_ATOMS: atom_id res chain seq x y z
N MET A 1 59.48 67.39 -51.08
CA MET A 1 59.39 68.81 -50.64
C MET A 1 58.01 69.00 -50.03
N MET A 2 57.88 69.84 -49.00
CA MET A 2 56.79 69.83 -47.99
C MET A 2 56.77 68.53 -47.14
N THR A 3 56.68 68.49 -45.80
CA THR A 3 55.99 69.28 -44.72
C THR A 3 54.51 68.94 -44.57
N MET A 4 53.92 68.78 -43.37
CA MET A 4 54.46 68.81 -41.99
C MET A 4 53.54 68.05 -41.01
N HIS A 5 54.01 67.74 -39.80
CA HIS A 5 53.18 67.24 -38.70
C HIS A 5 52.26 68.32 -38.09
N LYS A 6 51.11 67.90 -37.53
CA LYS A 6 50.49 68.53 -36.35
C LYS A 6 49.81 67.48 -35.46
N ARG A 7 49.80 67.75 -34.14
CA ARG A 7 49.18 66.97 -33.05
C ARG A 7 47.68 67.40 -32.89
N THR A 8 46.79 66.81 -32.09
CA THR A 8 46.86 66.61 -30.61
C THR A 8 45.71 65.74 -30.05
N LEU A 9 45.94 65.14 -28.88
CA LEU A 9 45.05 64.50 -27.88
C LEU A 9 43.68 65.23 -27.62
N VAL A 10 42.66 64.63 -26.97
CA VAL A 10 42.49 63.33 -26.26
C VAL A 10 41.26 62.54 -26.83
N LEU A 11 40.41 61.69 -26.22
CA LEU A 11 40.12 61.19 -24.84
C LEU A 11 39.50 59.76 -24.87
N ALA A 12 39.09 59.20 -23.72
CA ALA A 12 38.29 57.95 -23.57
C ALA A 12 36.77 58.20 -23.82
N ILE A 13 35.85 57.22 -23.84
CA ILE A 13 35.44 56.26 -22.78
C ILE A 13 34.99 54.91 -23.42
N ALA A 14 35.03 53.81 -22.65
CA ALA A 14 34.62 52.47 -23.08
C ALA A 14 33.23 52.05 -22.55
N THR A 15 32.54 51.19 -23.29
CA THR A 15 31.47 50.32 -22.76
C THR A 15 31.58 48.90 -23.34
N THR A 16 31.29 47.94 -22.47
CA THR A 16 31.39 46.49 -22.66
C THR A 16 30.50 45.93 -23.78
N SER A 17 30.92 44.80 -24.35
CA SER A 17 30.04 43.79 -24.95
C SER A 17 30.56 42.41 -24.57
N LEU A 18 29.71 41.59 -23.96
CA LEU A 18 30.07 40.31 -23.34
C LEU A 18 29.17 39.21 -23.89
N VAL A 19 29.75 38.26 -24.62
CA VAL A 19 29.18 36.93 -24.82
C VAL A 19 30.33 35.93 -24.71
N ALA A 20 30.33 35.12 -23.65
CA ALA A 20 31.24 33.99 -23.53
C ALA A 20 30.68 32.80 -24.34
N GLY A 21 31.56 32.04 -24.99
CA GLY A 21 31.16 30.82 -25.70
C GLY A 21 31.01 29.63 -24.76
N LEU A 22 30.08 28.73 -25.09
CA LEU A 22 30.04 27.36 -24.57
C LEU A 22 30.04 26.38 -25.73
N ALA A 23 30.90 25.37 -25.66
CA ALA A 23 30.86 24.19 -26.50
C ALA A 23 31.08 22.97 -25.60
N MET A 24 30.10 22.06 -25.53
CA MET A 24 30.24 20.76 -24.89
C MET A 24 29.20 19.79 -25.46
N THR A 25 29.69 18.59 -25.78
CA THR A 25 29.00 17.27 -25.78
C THR A 25 27.48 17.20 -25.99
N ALA A 26 27.07 16.51 -27.05
CA ALA A 26 25.83 15.74 -27.01
C ALA A 26 25.94 14.67 -25.90
N TYR A 27 24.96 14.61 -25.01
CA TYR A 27 24.81 13.55 -24.02
C TYR A 27 23.62 12.68 -24.43
N ALA A 28 23.77 11.36 -24.33
CA ALA A 28 22.66 10.45 -24.62
C ALA A 28 21.66 10.45 -23.45
N ALA A 29 20.52 11.08 -23.65
CA ALA A 29 19.38 10.96 -22.74
C ALA A 29 18.60 9.68 -23.11
N ASN A 30 19.00 8.55 -22.52
CA ASN A 30 18.13 7.39 -22.42
C ASN A 30 17.02 7.72 -21.42
N GLY A 31 15.78 7.33 -21.71
CA GLY A 31 14.60 7.71 -20.94
C GLY A 31 13.69 8.65 -21.71
N GLU A 32 13.09 8.14 -22.80
CA GLU A 32 11.85 8.73 -23.30
C GLU A 32 10.77 8.58 -22.21
N SER A 33 9.88 9.57 -22.12
CA SER A 33 8.95 9.67 -21.00
C SER A 33 7.91 8.55 -21.02
N GLU A 34 7.94 7.68 -20.01
CA GLU A 34 6.70 7.30 -19.36
C GLU A 34 6.07 8.60 -18.83
N SER A 35 5.01 9.06 -19.49
CA SER A 35 4.21 10.20 -19.01
C SER A 35 3.68 9.88 -17.62
N GLU A 36 3.72 10.85 -16.70
CA GLU A 36 3.30 10.71 -15.30
C GLU A 36 1.92 10.05 -15.17
N ALA A 37 1.91 8.72 -15.03
CA ALA A 37 0.69 7.96 -14.83
C ALA A 37 0.17 8.29 -13.44
N MET A 38 -0.95 9.03 -13.39
CA MET A 38 -1.52 9.46 -12.12
C MET A 38 -1.77 8.22 -11.25
N PRO A 39 -1.20 8.16 -10.03
CA PRO A 39 -1.24 6.95 -9.22
C PRO A 39 -2.69 6.53 -8.98
N TYR A 40 -2.96 5.26 -9.21
CA TYR A 40 -4.30 4.64 -9.08
C TYR A 40 -5.35 5.07 -10.14
N GLN A 41 -4.90 5.48 -11.34
CA GLN A 41 -5.76 5.62 -12.53
C GLN A 41 -6.69 4.42 -12.75
N ASN A 42 -6.15 3.20 -12.68
CA ASN A 42 -6.90 1.95 -12.80
C ASN A 42 -8.02 1.79 -11.77
N LEU A 43 -7.84 2.26 -10.53
CA LEU A 43 -8.92 2.25 -9.52
C LEU A 43 -9.99 3.30 -9.87
N THR A 44 -9.61 4.44 -10.43
CA THR A 44 -10.55 5.47 -10.89
C THR A 44 -11.40 4.96 -12.05
N GLU A 45 -10.80 4.22 -12.99
CA GLU A 45 -11.50 3.54 -14.09
C GLU A 45 -12.47 2.45 -13.61
N LEU A 46 -12.15 1.79 -12.48
CA LEU A 46 -13.03 0.85 -11.78
C LEU A 46 -14.08 1.53 -10.87
N GLY A 47 -14.19 2.87 -10.91
CA GLY A 47 -15.22 3.64 -10.22
C GLY A 47 -14.89 4.05 -8.78
N TYR A 48 -13.67 3.84 -8.29
CA TYR A 48 -13.24 4.38 -7.01
C TYR A 48 -13.03 5.91 -7.09
N PRO A 49 -13.20 6.67 -5.99
CA PRO A 49 -12.92 8.09 -5.97
C PRO A 49 -11.45 8.38 -6.30
N ALA A 50 -11.19 9.33 -7.20
CA ALA A 50 -9.84 9.82 -7.45
C ALA A 50 -9.30 10.67 -6.29
N PRO A 51 -7.96 10.81 -6.12
CA PRO A 51 -7.37 11.62 -5.06
C PRO A 51 -7.79 13.10 -5.12
N GLN A 52 -8.04 13.69 -3.96
CA GLN A 52 -8.48 15.08 -3.82
C GLN A 52 -7.33 16.02 -3.41
N GLU A 53 -7.46 17.31 -3.73
CA GLU A 53 -6.48 18.32 -3.32
C GLU A 53 -6.41 18.40 -1.78
N GLY A 54 -5.21 18.23 -1.24
CA GLY A 54 -4.96 18.27 0.20
C GLY A 54 -4.86 16.90 0.88
N GLU A 55 -5.18 15.79 0.21
CA GLU A 55 -4.92 14.44 0.73
C GLU A 55 -3.42 14.09 0.71
N LEU A 56 -3.01 13.15 1.57
CA LEU A 56 -1.76 12.42 1.44
C LEU A 56 -1.99 11.21 0.51
N VAL A 57 -1.49 11.33 -0.73
CA VAL A 57 -1.31 10.21 -1.64
C VAL A 57 0.08 9.64 -1.43
N HIS A 58 0.16 8.31 -1.31
CA HIS A 58 1.42 7.57 -1.25
C HIS A 58 1.37 6.40 -2.23
N VAL A 59 2.52 6.03 -2.79
CA VAL A 59 2.69 4.83 -3.62
C VAL A 59 3.72 3.94 -2.90
N PRO A 60 3.27 2.87 -2.23
CA PRO A 60 4.18 1.95 -1.55
C PRO A 60 5.18 1.33 -2.52
N PRO A 61 6.49 1.25 -2.16
CA PRO A 61 7.48 0.60 -3.00
C PRO A 61 7.15 -0.89 -3.24
N THR A 62 7.63 -1.40 -4.37
CA THR A 62 7.52 -2.81 -4.76
C THR A 62 8.55 -3.69 -4.01
N MET A 63 8.56 -4.98 -4.32
CA MET A 63 9.66 -5.87 -3.95
C MET A 63 10.88 -5.73 -4.89
N GLU A 64 10.71 -5.20 -6.11
CA GLU A 64 11.85 -4.87 -7.01
C GLU A 64 12.63 -3.66 -6.49
N ASP A 65 11.91 -2.64 -6.01
CA ASP A 65 12.49 -1.48 -5.29
C ASP A 65 13.30 -1.92 -4.06
N LEU A 66 12.89 -3.00 -3.37
CA LEU A 66 13.62 -3.54 -2.22
C LEU A 66 14.96 -4.13 -2.65
N GLU A 67 14.99 -4.88 -3.76
CA GLU A 67 16.24 -5.44 -4.30
C GLU A 67 17.16 -4.34 -4.86
N ALA A 68 16.60 -3.25 -5.41
CA ALA A 68 17.34 -2.08 -5.89
C ALA A 68 17.88 -1.15 -4.79
N ALA A 69 17.17 -1.00 -3.66
CA ALA A 69 17.50 -0.02 -2.62
C ALA A 69 18.87 -0.24 -1.93
N ASP A 70 19.54 0.84 -1.50
CA ASP A 70 20.78 0.77 -0.70
C ASP A 70 20.45 0.46 0.78
N ILE A 71 20.07 -0.79 1.02
CA ILE A 71 19.67 -1.33 2.33
C ILE A 71 20.48 -2.58 2.63
N HIS A 72 20.90 -2.73 3.90
CA HIS A 72 21.72 -3.86 4.35
C HIS A 72 21.07 -5.22 4.00
N PRO A 73 21.79 -6.19 3.40
CA PRO A 73 21.20 -7.42 2.87
C PRO A 73 20.36 -8.23 3.87
N GLU A 74 20.74 -8.25 5.14
CA GLU A 74 19.96 -8.95 6.19
C GLU A 74 18.60 -8.29 6.46
N LEU A 75 18.49 -6.95 6.34
CA LEU A 75 17.21 -6.26 6.46
C LEU A 75 16.33 -6.50 5.23
N LYS A 76 16.91 -6.61 4.03
CA LYS A 76 16.16 -7.04 2.84
C LYS A 76 15.54 -8.43 3.02
N LYS A 77 16.27 -9.38 3.62
CA LYS A 77 15.72 -10.72 3.95
C LYS A 77 14.54 -10.64 4.92
N VAL A 78 14.65 -9.83 5.98
CA VAL A 78 13.56 -9.68 6.98
C VAL A 78 12.32 -9.04 6.36
N ILE A 79 12.48 -8.01 5.51
CA ILE A 79 11.36 -7.38 4.79
C ILE A 79 10.74 -8.37 3.78
N ARG A 80 11.56 -9.15 3.06
CA ARG A 80 11.06 -10.16 2.12
C ARG A 80 10.33 -11.31 2.81
N TYR A 81 10.83 -11.79 3.95
CA TYR A 81 10.12 -12.75 4.78
C TYR A 81 8.79 -12.18 5.30
N GLY A 82 8.75 -10.88 5.63
CA GLY A 82 7.51 -10.18 5.99
C GLY A 82 6.50 -10.13 4.85
N TYR A 83 6.95 -9.88 3.62
CA TYR A 83 6.13 -9.99 2.40
C TYR A 83 5.63 -11.42 2.16
N GLU A 84 6.50 -12.42 2.30
CA GLU A 84 6.17 -13.84 2.14
C GLU A 84 5.09 -14.26 3.15
N LEU A 85 5.25 -13.93 4.44
CA LEU A 85 4.24 -14.17 5.48
C LEU A 85 2.93 -13.40 5.29
N PHE A 86 2.97 -12.24 4.62
CA PHE A 86 1.79 -11.42 4.37
C PHE A 86 0.98 -11.93 3.16
N THR A 87 1.66 -12.37 2.12
CA THR A 87 1.05 -12.89 0.89
C THR A 87 0.60 -14.34 1.06
N ASP A 88 1.44 -15.17 1.68
CA ASP A 88 1.17 -16.53 2.13
C ASP A 88 1.41 -16.66 3.65
N THR A 89 0.36 -16.40 4.42
CA THR A 89 0.31 -16.60 5.88
C THR A 89 0.00 -18.06 6.24
N GLN A 90 -0.38 -18.92 5.29
CA GLN A 90 -0.60 -20.35 5.52
C GLN A 90 0.71 -21.11 5.83
N GLN A 91 1.87 -20.51 5.56
CA GLN A 91 3.15 -20.94 6.16
C GLN A 91 3.11 -21.05 7.70
N LEU A 92 2.25 -20.29 8.37
CA LEU A 92 2.05 -20.29 9.83
C LEU A 92 0.86 -21.14 10.29
N ARG A 93 0.24 -21.92 9.38
CA ARG A 93 -0.92 -22.77 9.68
C ARG A 93 -0.61 -23.80 10.76
N ASN A 94 -1.56 -24.02 11.66
CA ASN A 94 -1.45 -24.89 12.85
C ASN A 94 -0.45 -24.41 13.92
N LYS A 95 0.38 -23.38 13.66
CA LYS A 95 1.18 -22.67 14.67
C LYS A 95 0.42 -21.44 15.17
N TYR A 96 0.18 -20.47 14.28
CA TYR A 96 -0.44 -19.18 14.57
C TYR A 96 -1.75 -18.92 13.79
N VAL A 97 -2.01 -19.66 12.70
CA VAL A 97 -3.22 -19.53 11.86
C VAL A 97 -4.04 -20.82 11.91
N TYR A 98 -5.33 -20.73 12.26
CA TYR A 98 -6.25 -21.88 12.33
C TYR A 98 -7.50 -21.72 11.44
N ASN A 99 -7.40 -20.90 10.41
CA ASN A 99 -8.34 -20.85 9.28
C ASN A 99 -7.57 -20.84 7.94
N ASP A 100 -8.30 -20.62 6.86
CA ASP A 100 -7.82 -20.77 5.48
C ASP A 100 -7.47 -19.42 4.81
N MET A 101 -7.31 -18.33 5.58
CA MET A 101 -7.02 -16.98 5.08
C MET A 101 -5.53 -16.66 5.03
N ASN A 102 -5.18 -15.62 4.29
CA ASN A 102 -3.90 -14.91 4.31
C ASN A 102 -4.14 -13.43 4.69
N CYS A 103 -3.10 -12.65 5.05
CA CYS A 103 -3.28 -11.20 5.22
C CYS A 103 -3.71 -10.53 3.91
N SER A 104 -3.12 -10.96 2.79
CA SER A 104 -3.48 -10.59 1.41
C SER A 104 -4.96 -10.79 1.05
N SER A 105 -5.68 -11.71 1.72
CA SER A 105 -7.11 -11.99 1.51
C SER A 105 -8.02 -10.77 1.66
N CYS A 106 -7.70 -9.89 2.61
CA CYS A 106 -8.47 -8.67 2.91
C CYS A 106 -7.68 -7.40 2.58
N HIS A 107 -6.36 -7.51 2.48
CA HIS A 107 -5.44 -6.42 2.21
C HIS A 107 -4.87 -6.58 0.80
N LEU A 108 -5.69 -6.25 -0.20
CA LEU A 108 -5.40 -6.49 -1.62
C LEU A 108 -4.17 -5.73 -2.13
N GLY A 109 -3.64 -6.21 -3.26
CA GLY A 109 -2.41 -5.69 -3.85
C GLY A 109 -1.24 -5.74 -2.87
N GLU A 110 -1.00 -6.89 -2.23
CA GLU A 110 0.10 -7.08 -1.28
C GLU A 110 -0.01 -6.16 -0.04
N GLY A 111 -1.21 -5.68 0.29
CA GLY A 111 -1.44 -4.68 1.35
C GLY A 111 -1.11 -3.24 0.93
N ARG A 112 -0.91 -2.99 -0.36
CA ARG A 112 -0.56 -1.68 -0.94
C ARG A 112 -1.78 -0.96 -1.51
N GLN A 113 -2.86 -1.67 -1.86
CA GLN A 113 -3.99 -1.13 -2.62
C GLN A 113 -4.89 -0.19 -1.78
N PRO A 114 -5.10 1.07 -2.22
CA PRO A 114 -6.12 1.96 -1.68
C PRO A 114 -7.51 1.30 -1.61
N PHE A 115 -8.32 1.73 -0.62
CA PHE A 115 -9.67 1.24 -0.35
C PHE A 115 -9.79 -0.23 0.08
N SER A 116 -8.69 -1.00 0.07
CA SER A 116 -8.60 -2.35 0.64
C SER A 116 -7.81 -2.39 1.95
N ALA A 117 -7.95 -1.36 2.78
CA ALA A 117 -7.21 -1.16 4.02
C ALA A 117 -5.68 -1.33 3.87
N PRO A 118 -5.01 -0.49 3.05
CA PRO A 118 -3.58 -0.62 2.78
C PRO A 118 -2.75 -0.44 4.06
N VAL A 119 -1.83 -1.36 4.30
CA VAL A 119 -1.28 -1.63 5.65
C VAL A 119 -0.14 -0.71 6.06
N TRP A 120 0.53 -0.08 5.10
CA TRP A 120 1.49 1.01 5.34
C TRP A 120 0.88 2.15 6.18
N THR A 121 -0.43 2.38 6.05
CA THR A 121 -1.14 3.41 6.82
C THR A 121 -1.09 3.14 8.31
N ALA A 122 -1.02 1.87 8.73
CA ALA A 122 -0.86 1.51 10.14
C ALA A 122 0.56 1.85 10.65
N ALA A 123 1.60 1.65 9.84
CA ALA A 123 2.98 1.94 10.23
C ALA A 123 3.25 3.44 10.45
N VAL A 124 2.58 4.34 9.72
CA VAL A 124 2.72 5.81 9.91
C VAL A 124 1.73 6.42 10.91
N THR A 125 0.68 5.71 11.31
CA THR A 125 -0.34 6.25 12.24
C THR A 125 -0.36 5.62 13.62
N LEU A 126 0.34 4.51 13.85
CA LEU A 126 0.43 3.85 15.16
C LEU A 126 1.78 4.14 15.85
N PRO A 127 1.84 4.18 17.20
CA PRO A 127 0.75 3.90 18.14
C PRO A 127 -0.34 4.99 18.24
N ASP A 128 -1.60 4.58 18.32
CA ASP A 128 -2.77 5.48 18.44
C ASP A 128 -3.83 4.90 19.40
N PHE A 129 -4.67 5.77 19.99
CA PHE A 129 -5.73 5.39 20.91
C PHE A 129 -6.91 4.73 20.19
N ARG A 130 -7.28 3.52 20.63
CA ARG A 130 -8.33 2.72 20.01
C ARG A 130 -9.55 2.54 20.90
N GLY A 131 -10.68 3.08 20.45
CA GLY A 131 -11.95 3.04 21.19
C GLY A 131 -12.49 1.63 21.51
N LYS A 132 -12.18 0.59 20.72
CA LYS A 132 -12.67 -0.79 20.96
C LYS A 132 -12.16 -1.37 22.29
N ASN A 133 -10.96 -1.00 22.71
CA ASN A 133 -10.27 -1.54 23.89
C ASN A 133 -9.76 -0.46 24.86
N GLN A 134 -10.04 0.82 24.60
CA GLN A 134 -9.70 1.97 25.46
C GLN A 134 -8.19 2.05 25.79
N HIS A 135 -7.35 1.68 24.83
CA HIS A 135 -5.89 1.52 24.97
C HIS A 135 -5.18 2.12 23.75
N VAL A 136 -3.91 2.50 23.91
CA VAL A 136 -3.05 2.99 22.80
C VAL A 136 -2.39 1.79 22.15
N ASN A 137 -2.83 1.43 20.94
CA ASN A 137 -2.35 0.22 20.28
C ASN A 137 -1.10 0.46 19.42
N SER A 138 -0.08 -0.39 19.60
CA SER A 138 1.10 -0.45 18.71
C SER A 138 0.78 -1.12 17.37
N LEU A 139 1.72 -1.02 16.41
CA LEU A 139 1.66 -1.77 15.15
C LEU A 139 1.65 -3.29 15.39
N GLU A 140 2.51 -3.78 16.29
CA GLU A 140 2.59 -5.20 16.66
C GLU A 140 1.30 -5.69 17.33
N GLU A 141 0.71 -4.91 18.24
CA GLU A 141 -0.60 -5.24 18.83
C GLU A 141 -1.72 -5.24 17.78
N ARG A 142 -1.64 -4.37 16.76
CA ARG A 142 -2.60 -4.34 15.65
C ARG A 142 -2.47 -5.58 14.78
N ILE A 143 -1.25 -6.06 14.51
CA ILE A 143 -0.95 -7.32 13.81
C ILE A 143 -1.40 -8.52 14.66
N ALA A 144 -1.07 -8.54 15.95
CA ALA A 144 -1.50 -9.58 16.88
C ALA A 144 -3.03 -9.70 16.95
N GLY A 145 -3.74 -8.58 16.89
CA GLY A 145 -5.20 -8.54 16.76
C GLY A 145 -5.72 -9.13 15.44
N CYS A 146 -4.98 -9.02 14.32
CA CYS A 146 -5.34 -9.74 13.09
C CYS A 146 -5.19 -11.26 13.26
N PHE A 147 -4.11 -11.75 13.87
CA PHE A 147 -3.96 -13.18 14.17
C PHE A 147 -5.12 -13.70 15.05
N ALA A 148 -5.43 -13.01 16.15
CA ALA A 148 -6.46 -13.43 17.08
C ALA A 148 -7.89 -13.45 16.47
N TYR A 149 -8.25 -12.47 15.64
CA TYR A 149 -9.62 -12.33 15.11
C TYR A 149 -9.79 -12.73 13.64
N SER A 150 -8.89 -12.32 12.76
CA SER A 150 -8.99 -12.56 11.31
C SER A 150 -8.41 -13.91 10.90
N MET A 151 -7.36 -14.39 11.57
CA MET A 151 -6.72 -15.69 11.28
C MET A 151 -7.24 -16.84 12.15
N ASN A 152 -8.27 -16.58 12.97
CA ASN A 152 -8.84 -17.50 13.97
C ASN A 152 -7.75 -18.15 14.86
N GLY A 153 -6.72 -17.39 15.22
CA GLY A 153 -5.42 -17.92 15.59
C GLY A 153 -4.87 -17.43 16.93
N VAL A 154 -3.57 -17.65 17.11
CA VAL A 154 -2.78 -17.13 18.23
C VAL A 154 -1.69 -16.25 17.65
N PRO A 155 -1.45 -15.02 18.15
CA PRO A 155 -0.41 -14.16 17.60
C PRO A 155 1.00 -14.72 17.85
N PRO A 156 1.97 -14.45 16.95
CA PRO A 156 3.38 -14.58 17.27
C PRO A 156 3.78 -13.72 18.47
N GLU A 157 4.86 -14.11 19.17
CA GLU A 157 5.34 -13.36 20.33
C GLU A 157 5.93 -12.00 19.93
N TYR A 158 5.81 -11.00 20.79
CA TYR A 158 6.41 -9.68 20.55
C TYR A 158 7.95 -9.80 20.44
N GLY A 159 8.50 -9.34 19.33
CA GLY A 159 9.92 -9.52 19.00
C GLY A 159 10.31 -10.90 18.46
N SER A 160 9.36 -11.78 18.12
CA SER A 160 9.67 -12.98 17.32
C SER A 160 10.04 -12.60 15.88
N ASP A 161 10.75 -13.48 15.17
CA ASP A 161 11.16 -13.25 13.78
C ASP A 161 9.93 -12.98 12.87
N GLU A 162 8.80 -13.66 13.11
CA GLU A 162 7.57 -13.44 12.33
C GLU A 162 6.92 -12.07 12.62
N MET A 163 6.84 -11.65 13.89
CA MET A 163 6.29 -10.35 14.27
C MET A 163 7.19 -9.20 13.77
N LEU A 164 8.50 -9.37 13.88
CA LEU A 164 9.51 -8.44 13.38
C LEU A 164 9.42 -8.30 11.86
N ALA A 165 9.36 -9.41 11.13
CA ALA A 165 9.30 -9.42 9.67
C ALA A 165 8.01 -8.77 9.14
N LEU A 166 6.85 -9.13 9.68
CA LEU A 166 5.57 -8.50 9.31
C LEU A 166 5.59 -6.99 9.59
N SER A 167 6.11 -6.56 10.74
CA SER A 167 6.23 -5.14 11.09
C SER A 167 7.20 -4.39 10.18
N ALA A 168 8.35 -5.00 9.85
CA ALA A 168 9.32 -4.45 8.91
C ALA A 168 8.75 -4.32 7.49
N TYR A 169 7.89 -5.25 7.05
CA TYR A 169 7.20 -5.14 5.77
C TYR A 169 6.18 -3.99 5.75
N HIS A 170 5.39 -3.81 6.82
CA HIS A 170 4.48 -2.65 6.94
C HIS A 170 5.25 -1.32 6.90
N GLN A 171 6.44 -1.27 7.52
CA GLN A 171 7.33 -0.11 7.50
C GLN A 171 7.99 0.11 6.13
N TRP A 172 8.38 -0.96 5.43
CA TRP A 172 8.89 -0.89 4.06
C TRP A 172 7.86 -0.27 3.10
N LEU A 173 6.60 -0.74 3.15
CA LEU A 173 5.52 -0.17 2.36
C LEU A 173 5.23 1.31 2.70
N ALA A 174 5.62 1.78 3.89
CA ALA A 174 5.51 3.16 4.33
C ALA A 174 6.71 4.05 3.97
N THR A 175 7.74 3.54 3.27
CA THR A 175 8.95 4.30 2.92
C THR A 175 8.60 5.60 2.19
N GLY A 176 9.02 6.74 2.77
CA GLY A 176 8.77 8.08 2.23
C GLY A 176 7.49 8.77 2.71
N ALA A 177 6.54 8.04 3.30
CA ALA A 177 5.35 8.63 3.91
C ALA A 177 5.69 9.29 5.28
N PRO A 178 5.12 10.47 5.61
CA PRO A 178 5.37 11.12 6.89
C PRO A 178 4.67 10.39 8.05
N MET A 179 5.36 10.27 9.18
CA MET A 179 4.78 9.82 10.45
C MET A 179 3.75 10.83 10.96
N TYR A 180 2.60 10.34 11.45
CA TYR A 180 1.46 11.13 11.95
C TYR A 180 1.06 12.27 10.98
N PRO A 181 0.60 11.95 9.76
CA PRO A 181 0.21 12.96 8.78
C PRO A 181 -0.92 13.86 9.29
N ASP A 182 -0.78 15.15 9.02
CA ASP A 182 -1.76 16.20 9.28
C ASP A 182 -2.94 16.19 8.28
N LYS A 183 -2.76 15.47 7.17
CA LYS A 183 -3.71 15.33 6.05
C LYS A 183 -4.48 14.01 6.09
N PRO A 184 -5.72 13.97 5.58
CA PRO A 184 -6.41 12.72 5.28
C PRO A 184 -5.55 11.85 4.36
N ILE A 185 -5.46 10.54 4.66
CA ILE A 185 -4.76 9.59 3.79
C ILE A 185 -5.73 9.05 2.74
N TYR A 186 -5.40 9.25 1.47
CA TYR A 186 -6.18 8.75 0.34
C TYR A 186 -6.36 7.23 0.43
N GLY A 187 -7.61 6.76 0.39
CA GLY A 187 -7.96 5.34 0.41
C GLY A 187 -7.52 4.56 1.65
N ARG A 188 -7.35 5.22 2.82
CA ARG A 188 -7.08 4.55 4.10
C ARG A 188 -8.29 3.70 4.54
N GLY A 189 -8.03 2.46 4.94
CA GLY A 189 -9.08 1.55 5.42
C GLY A 189 -9.95 1.01 4.27
N PHE A 190 -11.14 0.53 4.63
CA PHE A 190 -12.19 0.21 3.67
C PHE A 190 -13.17 1.40 3.60
N PRO A 191 -13.64 1.81 2.42
CA PRO A 191 -14.70 2.81 2.33
C PRO A 191 -15.98 2.25 2.96
N ALA A 192 -16.61 3.02 3.83
CA ALA A 192 -17.96 2.69 4.28
C ALA A 192 -18.93 2.94 3.11
N PRO A 193 -19.82 1.99 2.77
CA PRO A 193 -20.92 2.27 1.84
C PRO A 193 -21.91 3.24 2.49
N ASP A 194 -22.70 3.94 1.67
CA ASP A 194 -23.84 4.72 2.16
C ASP A 194 -24.83 3.83 2.93
N GLU A 195 -25.47 4.39 3.96
CA GLU A 195 -26.46 3.64 4.75
C GLU A 195 -27.70 3.32 3.89
N PRO A 196 -28.02 2.04 3.66
CA PRO A 196 -29.07 1.66 2.71
C PRO A 196 -30.46 1.95 3.30
N GLU A 197 -31.36 2.52 2.49
CA GLU A 197 -32.77 2.75 2.86
C GLU A 197 -33.50 1.49 3.32
N GLN A 198 -33.04 0.32 2.86
CA GLN A 198 -33.59 -0.99 3.20
C GLN A 198 -32.69 -1.69 4.21
N ALA A 199 -33.28 -2.12 5.34
CA ALA A 199 -32.61 -2.98 6.30
C ALA A 199 -32.04 -4.26 5.63
N PRO A 200 -30.93 -4.82 6.16
CA PRO A 200 -30.39 -6.10 5.72
C PRO A 200 -31.44 -7.21 5.74
N ASP A 201 -31.46 -8.04 4.71
CA ASP A 201 -32.40 -9.15 4.54
C ASP A 201 -31.67 -10.34 3.94
N TYR A 202 -31.83 -11.51 4.56
CA TYR A 202 -31.10 -12.72 4.18
C TYR A 202 -31.55 -13.29 2.84
N ALA A 203 -32.82 -13.17 2.45
CA ALA A 203 -33.32 -13.69 1.17
C ALA A 203 -32.88 -12.81 -0.01
N ARG A 204 -32.84 -11.48 0.18
CA ARG A 204 -32.19 -10.57 -0.80
C ARG A 204 -30.69 -10.84 -0.89
N GLY A 205 -30.03 -11.07 0.25
CA GLY A 205 -28.60 -11.37 0.32
C GLY A 205 -28.24 -12.68 -0.37
N GLU A 206 -29.02 -13.75 -0.14
CA GLU A 206 -28.86 -15.04 -0.79
C GLU A 206 -29.03 -14.93 -2.31
N ALA A 207 -30.08 -14.26 -2.80
CA ALA A 207 -30.30 -14.05 -4.22
C ALA A 207 -29.12 -13.28 -4.87
N ALA A 208 -28.68 -12.19 -4.26
CA ALA A 208 -27.53 -11.42 -4.75
C ALA A 208 -26.22 -12.22 -4.72
N TYR A 209 -26.03 -13.07 -3.71
CA TYR A 209 -24.87 -13.95 -3.57
C TYR A 209 -24.82 -15.00 -4.68
N GLN A 210 -25.94 -15.69 -4.96
CA GLN A 210 -25.97 -16.70 -6.03
C GLN A 210 -25.81 -16.07 -7.43
N GLU A 211 -26.29 -14.85 -7.64
CA GLU A 211 -26.13 -14.13 -8.91
C GLU A 211 -24.71 -13.58 -9.14
N ASN A 212 -24.04 -13.06 -8.09
CA ASN A 212 -22.82 -12.25 -8.24
C ASN A 212 -21.56 -12.84 -7.59
N CYS A 213 -21.68 -13.76 -6.63
CA CYS A 213 -20.56 -14.21 -5.78
C CYS A 213 -20.26 -15.71 -5.90
N ALA A 214 -21.28 -16.56 -6.02
CA ALA A 214 -21.14 -18.01 -6.03
C ALA A 214 -20.25 -18.55 -7.16
N ILE A 215 -20.13 -17.83 -8.29
CA ILE A 215 -19.23 -18.17 -9.39
C ILE A 215 -17.75 -18.30 -8.97
N CYS A 216 -17.33 -17.57 -7.94
CA CYS A 216 -15.99 -17.67 -7.34
C CYS A 216 -16.03 -18.36 -5.97
N HIS A 217 -16.97 -17.99 -5.11
CA HIS A 217 -17.02 -18.42 -3.71
C HIS A 217 -17.81 -19.72 -3.46
N GLN A 218 -18.29 -20.37 -4.51
CA GLN A 218 -19.17 -21.56 -4.53
C GLN A 218 -20.60 -21.30 -4.00
N GLU A 219 -21.55 -22.14 -4.42
CA GLU A 219 -22.97 -22.02 -4.06
C GLU A 219 -23.23 -22.07 -2.55
N ASP A 220 -22.35 -22.73 -1.79
CA ASP A 220 -22.43 -22.94 -0.33
C ASP A 220 -21.48 -22.04 0.48
N GLY A 221 -20.74 -21.14 -0.17
CA GLY A 221 -19.74 -20.28 0.48
C GLY A 221 -18.44 -21.01 0.87
N SER A 222 -18.23 -22.25 0.44
CA SER A 222 -17.02 -23.03 0.79
C SER A 222 -15.72 -22.48 0.21
N GLY A 223 -15.77 -21.56 -0.76
CA GLY A 223 -14.58 -21.07 -1.47
C GLY A 223 -14.07 -22.06 -2.53
N HIS A 224 -13.24 -21.56 -3.44
CA HIS A 224 -12.62 -22.37 -4.50
C HIS A 224 -11.22 -22.82 -4.09
N TYR A 225 -11.05 -24.13 -3.90
CA TYR A 225 -9.81 -24.76 -3.45
C TYR A 225 -9.22 -25.65 -4.55
N GLU A 226 -8.01 -25.32 -5.02
CA GLU A 226 -7.30 -26.08 -6.04
C GLU A 226 -5.83 -26.32 -5.64
N ASN A 227 -5.25 -27.44 -6.07
CA ASN A 227 -3.82 -27.79 -5.92
C ASN A 227 -3.24 -27.82 -4.48
N GLY A 228 -4.02 -27.48 -3.45
CA GLY A 228 -3.57 -27.37 -2.05
C GLY A 228 -3.87 -26.01 -1.40
N GLU A 229 -4.42 -25.06 -2.17
CA GLU A 229 -4.56 -23.65 -1.78
C GLU A 229 -5.98 -23.13 -2.12
N TYR A 230 -6.44 -22.10 -1.40
CA TYR A 230 -7.69 -21.40 -1.74
C TYR A 230 -7.41 -20.31 -2.77
N VAL A 231 -7.88 -20.52 -4.00
CA VAL A 231 -7.84 -19.55 -5.11
C VAL A 231 -8.90 -18.47 -4.89
N PHE A 232 -10.07 -18.85 -4.39
CA PHE A 232 -11.07 -17.94 -3.83
C PHE A 232 -11.49 -18.43 -2.45
N LEU A 233 -11.61 -17.52 -1.49
CA LEU A 233 -11.72 -17.86 -0.08
C LEU A 233 -13.18 -18.05 0.35
N LEU A 234 -13.38 -18.68 1.51
CA LEU A 234 -14.65 -18.60 2.23
C LEU A 234 -15.00 -17.13 2.49
N PRO A 235 -16.18 -16.62 2.11
CA PRO A 235 -16.61 -15.28 2.48
C PRO A 235 -16.69 -15.19 4.02
N GLY A 236 -15.94 -14.27 4.63
CA GLY A 236 -15.82 -14.13 6.10
C GLY A 236 -17.11 -13.72 6.86
N VAL A 237 -18.27 -13.85 6.23
CA VAL A 237 -19.62 -13.65 6.77
C VAL A 237 -20.45 -14.94 6.82
N MET A 238 -20.02 -16.01 6.13
CA MET A 238 -20.59 -17.35 6.25
C MET A 238 -19.81 -18.18 7.29
N GLY A 239 -20.52 -19.06 8.00
CA GLY A 239 -19.90 -20.19 8.66
C GLY A 239 -19.50 -21.27 7.63
N ARG A 240 -19.18 -22.50 8.09
CA ARG A 240 -18.97 -23.64 7.18
C ARG A 240 -20.23 -24.11 6.42
N THR A 241 -21.37 -23.46 6.67
CA THR A 241 -22.62 -23.63 5.93
C THR A 241 -23.33 -22.28 5.82
N ILE A 242 -24.08 -22.06 4.73
CA ILE A 242 -25.01 -20.93 4.63
C ILE A 242 -26.16 -21.15 5.63
N GLY A 243 -26.43 -20.15 6.47
CA GLY A 243 -27.58 -20.12 7.37
C GLY A 243 -27.29 -20.52 8.83
N GLU A 244 -26.12 -21.07 9.16
CA GLU A 244 -25.69 -21.13 10.56
C GLU A 244 -25.29 -19.73 11.06
N PRO A 245 -25.74 -19.29 12.25
CA PRO A 245 -25.34 -18.00 12.80
C PRO A 245 -23.85 -18.04 13.16
N VAL A 246 -23.07 -17.11 12.62
CA VAL A 246 -21.68 -16.88 13.06
C VAL A 246 -21.72 -16.54 14.55
N LEU A 247 -21.20 -17.45 15.38
CA LEU A 247 -21.15 -17.28 16.83
C LEU A 247 -20.07 -16.25 17.18
N LEU A 248 -20.45 -14.97 17.11
CA LEU A 248 -19.66 -13.84 17.60
C LEU A 248 -19.48 -13.97 19.11
N VAL A 249 -18.24 -14.23 19.52
CA VAL A 249 -17.73 -14.24 20.90
C VAL A 249 -16.68 -13.14 21.04
#